data_AF-X0W9R7-F1
#
_entry.id   AF-X0W9R7-F1
#
_cell.length_a   1.000
_cell.length_b   1.000
_cell.length_c   1.000
_cell.angle_alpha   90.00
_cell.angle_beta   90.00
_cell.angle_gamma   90.00
#
_symmetry.space_group_name_H-M   'P 1'
#
loop_
_entity.id
_entity.type
_entity.pdbx_description
1 polymer ?
#
loop_
_entity_poly.entity_id
_entity_poly.type
_entity_poly.pdbx_seq_one_letter_code
_entity_poly.pdbx_strand_id
1 'polypeptide(L)'
;MTAVLEIEAKGRALEHLSDIARADGAIALPVLQPMVVLPDAKPLSPFESEIMRHEDKQMPGRNAYYEECFAEFRKMFEGLGAKRPDLLLLDATQVFASETEVTFTDPAHLTHLGRELLTQAIGERLIGALDGEL
;
A
#
# COMPACT_ATOMS: atom_id res chain seq x y z
N MET A 1 3.13 18.84 9.89
CA MET A 1 2.21 19.64 9.02
C MET A 1 2.46 19.39 7.53
N THR A 2 3.71 19.15 7.10
CA THR A 2 4.06 18.92 5.68
C THR A 2 3.54 17.59 5.10
N ALA A 3 3.70 16.47 5.83
CA ALA A 3 3.30 15.14 5.34
C ALA A 3 1.78 15.02 5.08
N VAL A 4 0.94 15.59 5.94
CA VAL A 4 -0.53 15.56 5.79
C VAL A 4 -0.97 16.27 4.50
N LEU A 5 -0.39 17.44 4.19
CA LEU A 5 -0.69 18.16 2.94
C LEU A 5 -0.28 17.37 1.70
N GLU A 6 0.85 16.65 1.77
CA GLU A 6 1.30 15.76 0.70
C GLU A 6 0.38 14.55 0.52
N ILE A 7 -0.12 13.97 1.62
CA ILE A 7 -1.05 12.83 1.60
C ILE A 7 -2.41 13.25 1.01
N GLU A 8 -2.94 14.42 1.39
CA GLU A 8 -4.16 14.96 0.79
C GLU A 8 -3.99 15.23 -0.72
N ALA A 9 -2.83 15.75 -1.13
CA ALA A 9 -2.52 15.95 -2.54
C ALA A 9 -2.47 14.63 -3.30
N LYS A 10 -1.93 13.57 -2.70
CA LYS A 10 -1.94 12.22 -3.27
C LYS A 10 -3.38 11.69 -3.40
N GLY A 11 -4.24 11.89 -2.39
CA GLY A 11 -5.65 11.51 -2.49
C GLY A 11 -6.38 12.18 -3.67
N ARG A 12 -6.17 13.49 -3.87
CA ARG A 12 -6.70 14.20 -5.05
C ARG A 12 -6.13 13.67 -6.37
N ALA A 13 -4.86 13.32 -6.40
CA ALA A 13 -4.24 12.72 -7.58
C ALA A 13 -4.84 11.34 -7.91
N LEU A 14 -5.11 10.50 -6.91
CA LEU A 14 -5.77 9.21 -7.10
C LEU A 14 -7.20 9.36 -7.63
N GLU A 15 -7.96 10.31 -7.09
CA GLU A 15 -9.30 10.65 -7.58
C GLU A 15 -9.23 11.08 -9.06
N HIS A 16 -8.33 12.01 -9.37
CA HIS A 16 -8.16 12.53 -10.74
C HIS A 16 -7.73 11.46 -11.75
N LEU A 17 -6.74 10.62 -11.40
CA LEU A 17 -6.26 9.54 -12.28
C LEU A 17 -7.35 8.50 -12.53
N SER A 18 -8.17 8.20 -11.52
CA SER A 18 -9.30 7.29 -11.68
C SER A 18 -10.39 7.85 -12.58
N ASP A 19 -10.66 9.16 -12.47
CA ASP A 19 -11.62 9.84 -13.34
C ASP A 19 -11.15 9.87 -14.81
N ILE A 20 -9.85 10.08 -15.05
CA ILE A 20 -9.26 9.98 -16.39
C ILE A 20 -9.39 8.56 -16.94
N ALA A 21 -8.98 7.55 -16.17
CA ALA A 21 -9.06 6.15 -16.59
C ALA A 21 -10.50 5.78 -16.98
N ARG A 22 -11.47 6.19 -16.18
CA ARG A 22 -12.90 5.95 -16.47
C ARG A 22 -13.35 6.65 -17.75
N ALA A 23 -12.95 7.89 -17.98
CA ALA A 23 -13.27 8.62 -19.21
C ALA A 23 -12.74 7.90 -20.46
N ASP A 24 -11.60 7.21 -20.32
CA ASP A 24 -10.98 6.39 -21.37
C ASP A 24 -11.54 4.95 -21.45
N GLY A 25 -12.55 4.61 -20.63
CA GLY A 25 -13.12 3.27 -20.57
C GLY A 25 -12.22 2.22 -19.90
N ALA A 26 -11.22 2.66 -19.13
CA ALA A 26 -10.31 1.83 -18.37
C ALA A 26 -10.69 1.77 -16.87
N ILE A 27 -10.21 0.74 -16.18
CA ILE A 27 -10.32 0.59 -14.73
C ILE A 27 -9.01 1.05 -14.10
N ALA A 28 -9.11 1.97 -13.15
CA ALA A 28 -8.00 2.32 -12.26
C ALA A 28 -8.19 1.65 -10.90
N LEU A 29 -7.12 1.03 -10.40
CA LEU A 29 -7.04 0.50 -9.04
C LEU A 29 -5.85 1.13 -8.31
N PRO A 30 -6.06 2.21 -7.55
CA PRO A 30 -5.08 2.64 -6.56
C PRO A 30 -4.81 1.56 -5.51
N VAL A 31 -3.52 1.23 -5.35
CA VAL A 31 -3.04 0.20 -4.41
C VAL A 31 -2.16 0.86 -3.36
N LEU A 32 -2.48 0.69 -2.08
CA LEU A 32 -1.56 1.00 -0.99
C LEU A 32 -0.66 -0.22 -0.76
N GLN A 33 0.54 -0.18 -1.35
CA GLN A 33 1.51 -1.27 -1.29
C GLN A 33 2.04 -1.48 0.15
N PRO A 34 2.25 -2.73 0.60
CA PRO A 34 3.04 -3.02 1.79
C PRO A 34 4.43 -2.38 1.78
N MET A 35 4.90 -2.05 2.97
CA MET A 35 6.31 -1.78 3.26
C MET A 35 6.76 -2.62 4.45
N VAL A 36 8.04 -2.99 4.47
CA VAL A 36 8.58 -3.91 5.50
C VAL A 36 8.55 -3.30 6.91
N VAL A 37 8.46 -1.98 7.02
CA VAL A 37 8.37 -1.25 8.29
C VAL A 37 7.03 -1.42 8.99
N LEU A 38 5.99 -1.82 8.27
CA LEU A 38 4.65 -1.86 8.84
C LEU A 38 4.52 -3.04 9.80
N PRO A 39 4.23 -2.78 11.08
CA PRO A 39 4.22 -3.84 12.10
C PRO A 39 3.12 -4.87 11.88
N ASP A 40 2.08 -4.53 11.10
CA ASP A 40 0.99 -5.43 10.72
C ASP A 40 1.15 -6.05 9.34
N ALA A 41 2.25 -5.79 8.62
CA ALA A 41 2.48 -6.39 7.31
C ALA A 41 2.91 -7.85 7.38
N LYS A 42 3.73 -8.25 8.37
CA LYS A 42 4.14 -9.65 8.67
C LYS A 42 5.12 -9.71 9.85
N PRO A 43 5.29 -10.87 10.50
CA PRO A 43 6.50 -11.14 11.28
C PRO A 43 7.75 -11.06 10.38
N LEU A 44 8.71 -10.20 10.71
CA LEU A 44 9.90 -10.03 9.88
C LEU A 44 10.84 -11.23 9.98
N SER A 45 11.37 -11.66 8.83
CA SER A 45 12.51 -12.60 8.82
C SER A 45 13.76 -11.98 9.45
N PRO A 46 14.77 -12.77 9.85
CA PRO A 46 16.04 -12.23 10.35
C PRO A 46 16.71 -11.26 9.37
N PHE A 47 16.59 -11.52 8.06
CA PHE A 47 17.13 -10.66 7.01
C PHE A 47 16.40 -9.31 6.95
N GLU A 48 15.06 -9.31 6.92
CA GLU A 48 14.24 -8.10 6.88
C GLU A 48 14.40 -7.26 8.15
N SER A 49 14.52 -7.92 9.30
CA SER A 49 14.81 -7.27 10.58
C SER A 49 16.16 -6.54 10.57
N GLU A 50 17.18 -7.14 9.96
CA GLU A 50 18.51 -6.53 9.85
C GLU A 50 18.52 -5.34 8.89
N ILE A 51 17.80 -5.42 7.76
CA ILE A 51 17.57 -4.27 6.87
C ILE A 51 16.97 -3.11 7.67
N MET A 52 15.89 -3.38 8.41
CA MET A 52 15.19 -2.34 9.15
C MET A 52 16.04 -1.68 10.21
N ARG A 53 16.85 -2.47 10.92
CA ARG A 53 17.80 -1.97 11.91
C ARG A 53 18.93 -1.18 11.27
N HIS A 54 19.47 -1.66 10.14
CA HIS A 54 20.55 -0.97 9.42
C HIS A 54 20.09 0.41 8.97
N GLU A 55 18.92 0.46 8.35
CA GLU A 55 18.41 1.66 7.73
C GLU A 55 17.98 2.72 8.74
N ASP A 56 17.34 2.33 9.85
CA ASP A 56 17.03 3.28 10.94
C ASP A 56 18.29 3.78 11.63
N LYS A 57 19.36 2.97 11.68
CA LYS A 57 20.67 3.45 12.15
C LYS A 57 21.25 4.53 11.22
N GLN A 58 21.05 4.43 9.91
CA GLN A 58 21.48 5.46 8.94
C GLN A 58 20.64 6.73 9.06
N MET A 59 19.35 6.58 9.35
CA MET A 59 18.41 7.68 9.53
C MET A 59 17.51 7.44 10.75
N PRO A 60 17.95 7.85 11.95
CA PRO A 60 17.19 7.61 13.18
C PRO A 60 15.77 8.18 13.13
N GLY A 61 14.78 7.35 13.47
CA GLY A 61 13.37 7.74 13.49
C GLY A 61 12.66 7.62 12.14
N ARG A 62 13.35 7.13 11.11
CA ARG A 62 12.75 6.88 9.79
C ARG A 62 11.60 5.90 9.88
N ASN A 63 11.75 4.84 10.69
CA ASN A 63 10.73 3.80 10.77
C ASN A 63 9.42 4.34 11.36
N ALA A 64 9.53 5.06 12.47
CA ALA A 64 8.39 5.73 13.11
C ALA A 64 7.72 6.74 12.15
N TYR A 65 8.52 7.51 11.41
CA TYR A 65 8.00 8.43 10.40
C TYR A 65 7.19 7.71 9.31
N TYR A 66 7.66 6.57 8.81
CA TYR A 66 6.92 5.80 7.81
C TYR A 66 5.64 5.17 8.39
N GLU A 67 5.68 4.64 9.62
CA GLU A 67 4.47 4.14 10.29
C GLU A 67 3.40 5.23 10.42
N GLU A 68 3.79 6.45 10.84
CA GLU A 68 2.89 7.61 10.90
C GLU A 68 2.33 7.96 9.52
N CYS A 69 3.17 8.01 8.49
CA CYS A 69 2.73 8.29 7.12
C CYS A 69 1.72 7.25 6.61
N PHE A 70 1.96 5.96 6.89
CA PHE A 70 1.05 4.89 6.48
C PHE A 70 -0.28 4.94 7.21
N ALA A 71 -0.29 5.28 8.50
CA ALA A 71 -1.53 5.49 9.23
C ALA A 71 -2.39 6.59 8.58
N GLU A 72 -1.75 7.70 8.16
CA GLU A 72 -2.44 8.77 7.46
C GLU A 72 -2.86 8.38 6.02
N PHE A 73 -2.06 7.59 5.30
CA PHE A 73 -2.46 7.03 4.01
C PHE A 73 -3.68 6.12 4.11
N ARG A 74 -3.75 5.26 5.13
CA ARG A 74 -4.92 4.40 5.38
C ARG A 74 -6.17 5.22 5.65
N LYS A 75 -6.08 6.26 6.49
CA LYS A 75 -7.18 7.22 6.73
C LYS A 75 -7.63 7.90 5.45
N MET A 76 -6.68 8.30 4.60
CA MET A 76 -6.98 8.91 3.30
C MET A 76 -7.68 7.92 2.37
N PHE A 77 -7.22 6.67 2.29
CA PHE A 77 -7.85 5.60 1.51
C PHE A 77 -9.29 5.35 1.98
N GLU A 78 -9.50 5.21 3.29
CA GLU A 78 -10.82 5.00 3.89
C GLU A 78 -11.76 6.19 3.60
N GLY A 79 -11.29 7.42 3.85
CA GLY A 79 -12.07 8.63 3.58
C GLY A 79 -12.41 8.81 2.11
N LEU A 80 -11.48 8.47 1.21
CA LEU A 80 -11.71 8.52 -0.23
C LEU A 80 -12.74 7.47 -0.65
N GLY A 81 -12.63 6.22 -0.18
CA GLY A 81 -13.60 5.16 -0.46
C GLY A 81 -15.00 5.50 0.04
N ALA A 82 -15.12 6.12 1.22
CA ALA A 82 -16.40 6.57 1.75
C ALA A 82 -17.02 7.72 0.93
N LYS A 83 -16.21 8.68 0.47
CA LYS A 83 -16.65 9.81 -0.35
C LYS A 83 -17.00 9.40 -1.79
N ARG A 84 -16.25 8.45 -2.34
CA ARG A 84 -16.29 8.03 -3.73
C ARG A 84 -16.37 6.49 -3.80
N PRO A 85 -17.53 5.90 -3.47
CA PRO A 85 -17.71 4.44 -3.49
C PRO A 85 -17.55 3.83 -4.89
N ASP A 86 -17.59 4.67 -5.93
CA ASP A 86 -17.32 4.30 -7.32
C ASP A 86 -15.82 4.07 -7.62
N LEU A 87 -14.92 4.47 -6.72
CA LEU A 87 -13.48 4.25 -6.88
C LEU A 87 -13.08 2.88 -6.36
N LEU A 88 -12.40 2.11 -7.21
CA LEU A 88 -11.84 0.84 -6.80
C LEU A 88 -10.53 1.10 -6.06
N LEU A 89 -10.54 0.93 -4.74
CA LEU A 89 -9.34 1.07 -3.90
C LEU A 89 -8.92 -0.30 -3.35
N LEU A 90 -7.63 -0.48 -3.14
CA LEU A 90 -7.05 -1.64 -2.46
C LEU A 90 -6.03 -1.19 -1.41
N ASP A 91 -6.36 -1.36 -0.13
CA ASP A 91 -5.36 -1.38 0.92
C ASP A 91 -4.73 -2.78 0.96
N ALA A 92 -3.55 -2.91 0.37
CA ALA A 92 -2.83 -4.19 0.31
C ALA A 92 -1.84 -4.36 1.46
N THR A 93 -1.78 -3.44 2.44
CA THR A 93 -0.69 -3.39 3.43
C THR A 93 -0.57 -4.65 4.29
N GLN A 94 -1.64 -5.44 4.41
CA GLN A 94 -1.67 -6.69 5.19
C GLN A 94 -1.59 -7.96 4.32
N VAL A 95 -1.34 -7.86 3.01
CA VAL A 95 -1.31 -9.02 2.10
C VAL A 95 -0.22 -10.04 2.46
N PHE A 96 0.79 -9.64 3.23
CA PHE A 96 1.85 -10.53 3.70
C PHE A 96 1.65 -10.98 5.16
N ALA A 97 0.56 -10.63 5.85
CA ALA A 97 0.46 -10.75 7.32
C ALA A 97 0.70 -12.16 7.87
N SER A 98 0.35 -13.18 7.07
CA SER A 98 0.53 -14.59 7.39
C SER A 98 1.79 -15.22 6.80
N GLU A 99 2.61 -14.45 6.10
CA GLU A 99 3.80 -14.93 5.40
C GLU A 99 5.03 -14.93 6.31
N THR A 100 5.83 -15.99 6.21
CA THR A 100 7.06 -16.17 7.00
C THR A 100 8.32 -16.10 6.14
N GLU A 101 8.21 -16.37 4.84
CA GLU A 101 9.27 -16.28 3.84
C GLU A 101 9.60 -14.82 3.49
N VAL A 102 10.80 -14.56 2.96
CA VAL A 102 11.27 -13.21 2.64
C VAL A 102 10.45 -12.61 1.48
N THR A 103 9.75 -11.50 1.73
CA THR A 103 8.90 -10.81 0.75
C THR A 103 9.48 -9.50 0.28
N PHE A 104 10.51 -8.99 0.96
CA PHE A 104 11.17 -7.72 0.62
C PHE A 104 12.66 -7.91 0.29
N THR A 105 13.15 -7.18 -0.71
CA THR A 105 14.60 -7.07 -1.00
C THR A 105 15.26 -5.93 -0.23
N ASP A 106 14.49 -4.90 0.10
CA ASP A 106 14.87 -3.70 0.86
C ASP A 106 13.59 -3.09 1.51
N PRO A 107 13.62 -1.91 2.14
CA PRO A 107 12.45 -1.37 2.84
C PRO A 107 11.14 -1.25 2.04
N ALA A 108 11.20 -1.15 0.71
CA ALA A 108 10.05 -0.86 -0.14
C ALA A 108 9.93 -1.78 -1.38
N HIS A 109 11.01 -2.44 -1.79
CA HIS A 109 11.00 -3.30 -2.97
C HIS A 109 10.75 -4.76 -2.62
N LEU A 110 9.98 -5.44 -3.48
CA LEU A 110 9.46 -6.78 -3.25
C LEU A 110 10.36 -7.86 -3.89
N THR A 111 10.47 -9.01 -3.23
CA THR A 111 11.05 -10.22 -3.83
C THR A 111 10.14 -10.77 -4.94
N HIS A 112 10.53 -11.90 -5.56
CA HIS A 112 9.63 -12.60 -6.47
C HIS A 112 8.33 -13.02 -5.78
N LEU A 113 8.43 -13.66 -4.60
CA LEU A 113 7.29 -14.06 -3.80
C LEU A 113 6.41 -12.86 -3.40
N GLY A 114 7.02 -11.78 -2.90
CA GLY A 114 6.28 -10.57 -2.53
C GLY A 114 5.49 -9.98 -3.71
N ARG A 115 6.05 -10.02 -4.92
CA ARG A 115 5.34 -9.59 -6.14
C ARG A 115 4.20 -10.53 -6.50
N GLU A 116 4.39 -11.84 -6.39
CA GLU A 116 3.34 -12.82 -6.69
C GLU A 116 2.12 -12.62 -5.77
N LEU A 117 2.35 -12.55 -4.46
CA LEU A 117 1.30 -12.34 -3.46
C LEU A 117 0.57 -11.01 -3.66
N LEU A 118 1.29 -9.91 -3.90
CA LEU A 118 0.65 -8.62 -4.18
C LEU A 118 -0.13 -8.64 -5.50
N THR A 119 0.41 -9.26 -6.55
CA THR A 119 -0.25 -9.37 -7.85
C THR A 119 -1.53 -10.19 -7.74
N GLN A 120 -1.53 -11.26 -6.94
CA GLN A 120 -2.72 -12.05 -6.66
C GLN A 120 -3.82 -11.20 -6.01
N ALA A 121 -3.50 -10.45 -4.95
CA ALA A 121 -4.49 -9.58 -4.29
C ALA A 121 -5.03 -8.48 -5.22
N ILE A 122 -4.18 -7.91 -6.08
CA ILE A 122 -4.60 -6.96 -7.11
C ILE A 122 -5.57 -7.63 -8.09
N GLY A 123 -5.23 -8.82 -8.58
CA GLY A 123 -6.06 -9.60 -9.50
C GLY A 123 -7.42 -9.94 -8.91
N GLU A 124 -7.45 -10.46 -7.68
CA GLU A 124 -8.69 -10.77 -6.95
C GLU A 124 -9.58 -9.54 -6.79
N ARG A 125 -9.00 -8.38 -6.44
CA ARG A 125 -9.76 -7.13 -6.32
C ARG A 125 -10.32 -6.65 -7.65
N LEU A 126 -9.55 -6.76 -8.74
CA LEU A 126 -10.02 -6.39 -10.08
C LEU A 126 -11.12 -7.32 -10.58
N ILE A 127 -10.98 -8.64 -10.38
CA ILE A 127 -11.97 -9.64 -10.78
C ILE A 127 -13.30 -9.40 -10.05
N GLY A 128 -13.27 -9.25 -8.71
CA GLY A 128 -14.49 -8.98 -7.94
C GLY A 128 -15.21 -7.70 -8.38
N ALA A 129 -14.46 -6.67 -8.78
CA ALA A 129 -15.04 -5.45 -9.33
C ALA A 129 -15.73 -5.66 -10.69
N LEU A 130 -15.18 -6.52 -11.54
CA LEU A 130 -15.74 -6.85 -12.86
C LEU A 130 -17.00 -7.73 -12.76
N ASP A 131 -17.04 -8.61 -11.76
CA ASP A 131 -18.17 -9.51 -11.51
C ASP A 131 -19.35 -8.83 -10.79
N GLY A 132 -19.20 -7.54 -10.41
CA GLY A 132 -20.24 -6.75 -9.78
C GLY A 132 -20.38 -6.97 -8.27
N GLU A 133 -19.37 -7.54 -7.62
CA GLU A 133 -19.31 -7.76 -6.16
C GLU A 133 -18.80 -6.51 -5.41
N LEU A 134 -19.40 -5.34 -5.68
CA LEU A 134 -19.09 -4.07 -5.00
C LEU A 134 -20.15 -3.67 -3.98
#